data_AF-A0A2V8CJL2-F1
#
_entry.id   AF-A0A2V8CJL2-F1
#
_cell.length_a   1.000
_cell.length_b   1.000
_cell.length_c   1.000
_cell.angle_alpha   90.00
_cell.angle_beta   90.00
_cell.angle_gamma   90.00
#
_symmetry.space_group_name_H-M   'P 1'
#
loop_
_entity.id
_entity.type
_entity.pdbx_description
1 polymer ?
#
loop_
_entity_poly.entity_id
_entity_poly.type
_entity_poly.pdbx_seq_one_letter_code
_entity_poly.pdbx_strand_id
1 'polypeptide(L)'
;MMPFRTRSMFNGTLRTKFLLSLTLITALITSAVLLIVQYRVRIHVREGIAQAMRDSVVTFQSLQQQRESMLERSTALLAALPPLKAVMTSQDPATIQDASTIFWQLAGSQVFVLADRAGKLAAFHTATPGFTTSAADSSIKRYLAGGESHDWWFGGGHLFQVFLEPIYFGSPDSGHPIGILAVGYEIDASVTADATRVASSGVAFGYEKNLVISTVPVSQRALLARHVAQVADSDVGLREIRLGEERFLTTSVRLSSRNAPQVTLTFLKSFDEATAFLQNVDRWIVAIGVAGVVAGSVLIFFVSTTFTNPLSR
;
A
#
# COMPACT_ATOMS: atom_id res chain seq x y z
N MET A 1 -44.73 -60.18 -37.32
CA MET A 1 -44.92 -58.76 -37.70
C MET A 1 -45.21 -57.99 -36.43
N MET A 2 -44.40 -56.98 -36.10
CA MET A 2 -44.34 -56.27 -34.82
C MET A 2 -45.65 -55.57 -34.42
N PRO A 3 -45.90 -55.39 -33.11
CA PRO A 3 -46.99 -54.57 -32.58
C PRO A 3 -46.54 -53.12 -32.39
N PHE A 4 -47.38 -52.13 -32.70
CA PHE A 4 -47.19 -50.78 -32.16
C PHE A 4 -48.34 -50.41 -31.22
N ARG A 5 -47.94 -50.47 -29.96
CA ARG A 5 -48.65 -50.22 -28.72
C ARG A 5 -49.06 -48.75 -28.65
N THR A 6 -50.35 -48.51 -28.48
CA THR A 6 -50.95 -47.21 -28.15
C THR A 6 -50.31 -46.68 -26.86
N ARG A 7 -49.55 -45.59 -26.98
CA ARG A 7 -49.00 -44.84 -25.83
C ARG A 7 -50.14 -44.04 -25.20
N SER A 8 -50.72 -44.59 -24.14
CA SER A 8 -51.66 -43.88 -23.27
C SER A 8 -50.96 -42.68 -22.64
N MET A 9 -51.46 -41.48 -22.96
CA MET A 9 -50.98 -40.20 -22.43
C MET A 9 -51.60 -39.96 -21.05
N PHE A 10 -50.74 -39.92 -20.02
CA PHE A 10 -50.85 -39.12 -18.79
C PHE A 10 -52.27 -38.69 -18.32
N ASN A 11 -52.96 -39.60 -17.63
CA ASN A 11 -54.12 -39.28 -16.78
C ASN A 11 -53.65 -38.88 -15.38
N GLY A 12 -53.40 -37.58 -15.21
CA GLY A 12 -53.25 -36.91 -13.92
C GLY A 12 -54.03 -35.59 -13.99
N THR A 13 -54.83 -35.31 -12.97
CA THR A 13 -55.73 -34.14 -12.88
C THR A 13 -55.02 -32.84 -13.28
N LEU A 14 -55.63 -32.01 -14.14
CA LEU A 14 -55.06 -30.76 -14.68
C LEU A 14 -54.38 -29.87 -13.63
N ARG A 15 -54.93 -29.84 -12.41
CA ARG A 15 -54.38 -29.15 -11.24
C ARG A 15 -52.91 -29.52 -10.95
N THR A 16 -52.54 -30.78 -11.11
CA THR A 16 -51.20 -31.31 -10.84
C THR A 16 -50.20 -30.92 -11.92
N LYS A 17 -50.62 -30.90 -13.19
CA LYS A 17 -49.78 -30.42 -14.31
C LYS A 17 -49.49 -28.92 -14.19
N PHE A 18 -50.47 -28.13 -13.76
CA PHE A 18 -50.29 -26.69 -13.53
C PHE A 18 -49.37 -26.39 -12.34
N LEU A 19 -49.55 -27.07 -11.21
CA LEU A 19 -48.70 -26.86 -10.03
C LEU A 19 -47.25 -27.28 -10.27
N LEU A 20 -47.03 -28.36 -11.02
CA LEU A 20 -45.68 -28.81 -11.37
C LEU A 20 -44.98 -27.87 -12.36
N SER A 21 -45.73 -27.31 -13.33
CA SER A 21 -45.21 -26.28 -14.23
C SER A 21 -44.87 -25.00 -13.46
N LEU A 22 -45.74 -24.56 -12.55
CA LEU A 22 -45.56 -23.34 -11.77
C LEU A 22 -44.35 -23.42 -10.83
N THR A 23 -44.15 -24.56 -10.17
CA THR A 23 -42.99 -24.79 -9.28
C THR A 23 -41.68 -24.87 -10.06
N LEU A 24 -41.69 -25.52 -11.23
CA LEU A 24 -40.50 -25.58 -12.09
C LEU A 24 -40.12 -24.19 -12.64
N ILE A 25 -41.11 -23.41 -13.07
CA ILE A 25 -40.89 -22.06 -13.62
C ILE A 25 -40.39 -21.11 -12.53
N THR A 26 -40.98 -21.15 -11.33
CA THR A 26 -40.51 -20.30 -10.21
C THR A 26 -39.09 -20.66 -9.79
N ALA A 27 -38.75 -21.96 -9.69
CA ALA A 27 -37.38 -22.39 -9.41
C ALA A 27 -36.38 -21.91 -10.49
N LEU A 28 -36.75 -22.01 -11.77
CA LEU A 28 -35.90 -21.59 -12.89
C LEU A 28 -35.67 -20.06 -12.87
N ILE A 29 -36.72 -19.28 -12.61
CA ILE A 29 -36.66 -17.82 -12.51
C ILE A 29 -35.81 -17.40 -11.32
N THR A 30 -36.01 -18.00 -10.14
CA THR A 30 -35.18 -17.72 -8.96
C THR A 30 -33.72 -18.05 -9.22
N SER A 31 -33.44 -19.17 -9.88
CA SER A 31 -32.07 -19.56 -10.25
C SER A 31 -31.44 -18.59 -11.26
N ALA A 32 -32.21 -18.10 -12.25
CA ALA A 32 -31.74 -17.14 -13.23
C ALA A 32 -31.48 -15.75 -12.61
N VAL A 33 -32.36 -15.29 -11.71
CA VAL A 33 -32.20 -14.03 -10.98
C VAL A 33 -30.95 -14.09 -10.09
N LEU A 34 -30.74 -15.19 -9.36
CA LEU A 34 -29.52 -15.38 -8.57
C LEU A 34 -28.25 -15.38 -9.44
N LEU A 35 -28.28 -16.04 -10.60
CA LEU A 35 -27.18 -16.05 -11.56
C LEU A 35 -26.84 -14.64 -12.08
N ILE A 36 -27.86 -13.85 -12.42
CA ILE A 36 -27.69 -12.49 -12.95
C ILE A 36 -27.15 -11.53 -11.88
N VAL A 37 -27.68 -11.60 -10.66
CA VAL A 37 -27.20 -10.78 -9.53
C VAL A 37 -25.74 -11.13 -9.22
N GLN A 38 -25.38 -12.42 -9.25
CA GLN A 38 -24.00 -12.86 -9.03
C GLN A 38 -23.04 -12.43 -10.15
N TYR A 39 -23.49 -12.41 -11.41
CA TYR A 39 -22.67 -11.93 -12.52
C TYR A 39 -22.41 -10.41 -12.43
N ARG A 40 -23.39 -9.62 -11.97
CA ARG A 40 -23.25 -8.17 -11.79
C ARG A 40 -22.27 -7.77 -10.68
N VAL A 41 -22.15 -8.59 -9.63
CA VAL A 41 -21.20 -8.35 -8.53
C VAL A 41 -19.74 -8.60 -8.96
N ARG A 42 -19.48 -9.55 -9.85
CA ARG A 42 -18.12 -9.85 -10.35
C ARG A 42 -17.48 -8.71 -11.17
N ILE A 43 -18.27 -7.83 -11.78
CA ILE A 43 -17.76 -6.76 -12.67
C ILE A 43 -17.40 -5.47 -11.89
N HIS A 44 -17.97 -5.24 -10.68
CA HIS A 44 -17.75 -4.00 -9.92
C HIS A 44 -16.51 -4.00 -9.00
N VAL A 45 -15.81 -5.12 -8.89
CA VAL A 45 -14.64 -5.24 -8.00
C VAL A 45 -13.40 -4.58 -8.61
N ARG A 46 -13.24 -4.62 -9.94
CA ARG A 46 -12.05 -4.10 -10.61
C ARG A 46 -12.00 -2.57 -10.63
N GLU A 47 -13.12 -1.92 -10.95
CA GLU A 47 -13.24 -0.47 -10.98
C GLU A 47 -13.22 0.11 -9.55
N GLY A 48 -13.91 -0.54 -8.61
CA GLY A 48 -13.92 -0.14 -7.21
C GLY A 48 -12.55 -0.23 -6.52
N ILE A 49 -11.75 -1.26 -6.81
CA ILE A 49 -10.39 -1.38 -6.25
C ILE A 49 -9.45 -0.32 -6.85
N ALA A 50 -9.54 -0.05 -8.14
CA ALA A 50 -8.71 0.98 -8.80
C ALA A 50 -9.09 2.41 -8.40
N GLN A 51 -10.36 2.67 -8.09
CA GLN A 51 -10.80 3.95 -7.51
C GLN A 51 -10.36 4.06 -6.05
N ALA A 52 -10.63 3.06 -5.21
CA ALA A 52 -10.20 3.05 -3.81
C ALA A 52 -8.67 3.17 -3.66
N MET A 53 -7.89 2.60 -4.57
CA MET A 53 -6.43 2.72 -4.57
C MET A 53 -5.97 4.13 -4.96
N ARG A 54 -6.64 4.78 -5.94
CA ARG A 54 -6.37 6.18 -6.29
C ARG A 54 -6.71 7.13 -5.13
N ASP A 55 -7.86 6.93 -4.49
CA ASP A 55 -8.28 7.75 -3.36
C ASP A 55 -7.36 7.57 -2.14
N SER A 56 -6.89 6.34 -1.90
CA SER A 56 -5.92 6.02 -0.85
C SER A 56 -4.55 6.66 -1.11
N VAL A 57 -4.09 6.68 -2.37
CA VAL A 57 -2.84 7.34 -2.76
C VAL A 57 -2.94 8.85 -2.54
N VAL A 58 -4.03 9.48 -2.96
CA VAL A 58 -4.23 10.93 -2.77
C VAL A 58 -4.31 11.28 -1.27
N THR A 59 -5.01 10.48 -0.47
CA THR A 59 -5.10 10.68 0.98
C THR A 59 -3.75 10.47 1.68
N PHE A 60 -2.98 9.48 1.25
CA PHE A 60 -1.63 9.28 1.78
C PHE A 60 -0.70 10.44 1.39
N GLN A 61 -0.74 10.89 0.13
CA GLN A 61 0.05 12.03 -0.33
C GLN A 61 -0.27 13.30 0.46
N SER A 62 -1.53 13.58 0.76
CA SER A 62 -1.90 14.77 1.53
C SER A 62 -1.42 14.69 2.99
N LEU A 63 -1.53 13.51 3.63
CA LEU A 63 -0.99 13.29 4.96
C LEU A 63 0.54 13.43 4.99
N GLN A 64 1.23 12.90 3.97
CA GLN A 64 2.68 13.02 3.85
C GLN A 64 3.10 14.48 3.66
N GLN A 65 2.44 15.25 2.79
CA GLN A 65 2.72 16.67 2.61
C GLN A 65 2.53 17.47 3.90
N GLN A 66 1.50 17.14 4.69
CA GLN A 66 1.26 17.79 5.98
C GLN A 66 2.36 17.46 6.98
N ARG A 67 2.80 16.19 7.03
CA ARG A 67 3.92 15.76 7.88
C ARG A 67 5.22 16.44 7.47
N GLU A 68 5.52 16.50 6.17
CA GLU A 68 6.70 17.17 5.63
C GLU A 68 6.72 18.65 6.01
N SER A 69 5.61 19.36 5.79
CA SER A 69 5.49 20.78 6.16
C SER A 69 5.69 21.02 7.67
N MET A 70 5.24 20.09 8.50
CA MET A 70 5.44 20.15 9.95
C MET A 70 6.92 19.95 10.33
N LEU A 71 7.58 18.95 9.73
CA LEU A 71 8.98 18.63 10.01
C LEU A 71 9.94 19.69 9.47
N GLU A 72 9.66 20.26 8.30
CA GLU A 72 10.38 21.40 7.74
C GLU A 72 10.30 22.60 8.68
N ARG A 73 9.09 22.99 9.11
CA ARG A 73 8.91 24.07 10.10
C ARG A 73 9.60 23.78 11.43
N SER A 74 9.52 22.54 11.92
CA SER A 74 10.20 22.13 13.15
C SER A 74 11.72 22.28 13.02
N THR A 75 12.28 21.90 11.86
CA THR A 75 13.71 22.03 11.57
C THR A 75 14.12 23.49 11.45
N ALA A 76 13.31 24.32 10.80
CA ALA A 76 13.55 25.77 10.70
C ALA A 76 13.53 26.44 12.08
N LEU A 77 12.61 26.04 12.96
CA LEU A 77 12.57 26.52 14.34
C LEU A 77 13.81 26.08 15.12
N LEU A 78 14.27 24.85 14.92
CA LEU A 78 15.49 24.33 15.55
C LEU A 78 16.73 25.11 15.09
N ALA A 79 16.87 25.35 13.77
CA ALA A 79 17.92 26.18 13.17
C ALA A 79 17.89 27.63 13.67
N ALA A 80 16.70 28.15 14.00
CA ALA A 80 16.51 29.50 14.50
C ALA A 80 16.83 29.65 16.00
N LEU A 81 16.99 28.56 16.76
CA LEU A 81 17.21 28.61 18.20
C LEU A 81 18.49 29.39 18.56
N PRO A 82 18.42 30.43 19.40
CA PRO A 82 19.61 31.18 19.82
C PRO A 82 20.70 30.29 20.45
N PRO A 83 20.38 29.30 21.30
CA PRO A 83 21.39 28.38 21.83
C PRO A 83 22.13 27.58 20.74
N LEU A 84 21.42 27.11 19.69
CA LEU A 84 22.06 26.38 18.60
C LEU A 84 22.98 27.30 17.79
N LYS A 85 22.52 28.54 17.52
CA LYS A 85 23.34 29.56 16.84
C LYS A 85 24.62 29.87 17.61
N ALA A 86 24.55 29.96 18.94
CA ALA A 86 25.71 30.18 19.80
C ALA A 86 26.71 29.01 19.76
N VAL A 87 26.22 27.76 19.69
CA VAL A 87 27.10 26.60 19.46
C VAL A 87 27.82 26.71 18.12
N MET A 88 27.11 27.12 17.07
CA MET A 88 27.68 27.31 15.73
C MET A 88 28.64 28.49 15.58
N THR A 89 28.76 29.38 16.59
CA THR A 89 29.82 30.40 16.59
C THR A 89 31.14 29.90 17.19
N SER A 90 31.16 28.71 17.79
CA SER A 90 32.40 28.07 18.22
C SER A 90 33.27 27.73 17.00
N GLN A 91 34.59 27.86 17.13
CA GLN A 91 35.54 27.45 16.09
C GLN A 91 36.04 26.01 16.26
N ASP A 92 35.70 25.36 17.38
CA ASP A 92 36.15 24.01 17.70
C ASP A 92 35.05 22.96 17.39
N PRO A 93 35.26 22.07 16.41
CA PRO A 93 34.31 21.02 16.08
C PRO A 93 34.02 20.05 17.24
N ALA A 94 34.97 19.80 18.13
CA ALA A 94 34.74 18.90 19.27
C ALA A 94 33.71 19.51 20.24
N THR A 95 33.83 20.80 20.51
CA THR A 95 32.85 21.56 21.30
C THR A 95 31.48 21.59 20.61
N ILE A 96 31.42 21.76 19.28
CA ILE A 96 30.15 21.74 18.52
C ILE A 96 29.50 20.35 18.59
N GLN A 97 30.27 19.28 18.42
CA GLN A 97 29.80 17.90 18.51
C GLN A 97 29.18 17.60 19.88
N ASP A 98 29.86 17.96 20.97
CA ASP A 98 29.37 17.70 22.32
C ASP A 98 28.09 18.49 22.62
N ALA A 99 28.14 19.81 22.41
CA ALA A 99 27.01 20.70 22.68
C ALA A 99 25.78 20.44 21.79
N SER A 100 25.98 19.86 20.60
CA SER A 100 24.89 19.55 19.67
C SER A 100 24.03 18.35 20.08
N THR A 101 24.49 17.54 21.04
CA THR A 101 23.78 16.36 21.54
C THR A 101 22.37 16.68 22.05
N ILE A 102 22.21 17.80 22.77
CA ILE A 102 20.92 18.22 23.33
C ILE A 102 19.92 18.55 22.22
N PHE A 103 20.37 19.18 21.13
CA PHE A 103 19.50 19.52 20.00
C PHE A 103 19.14 18.29 19.18
N TRP A 104 20.05 17.32 19.04
CA TRP A 104 19.75 16.04 18.42
C TRP A 104 18.65 15.30 19.19
N GLN A 105 18.76 15.21 20.51
CA GLN A 105 17.75 14.61 21.37
C GLN A 105 16.40 15.36 21.29
N LEU A 106 16.45 16.69 21.24
CA LEU A 106 15.25 17.53 21.09
C LEU A 106 14.56 17.32 19.74
N ALA A 107 15.33 17.12 18.67
CA ALA A 107 14.79 16.82 17.34
C ALA A 107 14.13 15.43 17.26
N GLY A 108 14.55 14.49 18.11
CA GLY A 108 14.06 13.11 18.08
C GLY A 108 14.38 12.38 16.76
N SER A 109 15.47 12.77 16.09
CA SER A 109 15.82 12.30 14.75
C SER A 109 16.81 11.12 14.78
N GLN A 110 16.85 10.32 13.73
CA GLN A 110 17.82 9.22 13.59
C GLN A 110 19.16 9.70 13.03
N VAL A 111 19.15 10.83 12.31
CA VAL A 111 20.34 11.52 11.82
C VAL A 111 20.23 13.00 12.18
N PHE A 112 21.31 13.57 12.68
CA PHE A 112 21.41 15.01 12.95
C PHE A 112 22.82 15.48 12.60
N VAL A 113 22.89 16.47 11.72
CA VAL A 113 24.16 16.93 11.17
C VAL A 113 24.21 18.45 11.21
N LEU A 114 25.34 18.97 11.67
CA LEU A 114 25.68 20.39 11.54
C LEU A 114 26.86 20.50 10.60
N ALA A 115 26.75 21.38 9.62
CA ALA A 115 27.85 21.74 8.73
C ALA A 115 28.13 23.23 8.81
N ASP A 116 29.39 23.61 8.59
CA ASP A 116 29.76 25.02 8.46
C ASP A 116 29.30 25.62 7.12
N ARG A 117 29.60 26.90 6.90
CA ARG A 117 29.27 27.60 5.65
C ARG A 117 29.86 26.98 4.39
N ALA A 118 30.97 26.25 4.52
CA ALA A 118 31.64 25.57 3.42
C ALA A 118 31.11 24.14 3.19
N GLY A 119 30.15 23.69 3.99
CA GLY A 119 29.61 22.33 3.96
C GLY A 119 30.48 21.30 4.67
N LYS A 120 31.51 21.72 5.40
CA LYS A 120 32.31 20.80 6.21
C LYS A 120 31.53 20.42 7.45
N LEU A 121 31.48 19.13 7.75
CA LEU A 121 30.79 18.62 8.94
C LEU A 121 31.45 19.19 10.22
N ALA A 122 30.63 19.84 11.03
CA ALA A 122 30.97 20.38 12.34
C ALA A 122 30.44 19.47 13.47
N ALA A 123 29.29 18.83 13.27
CA ALA A 123 28.79 17.76 14.13
C ALA A 123 28.01 16.71 13.34
N PHE A 124 28.01 15.48 13.85
CA PHE A 124 27.30 14.34 13.31
C PHE A 124 26.82 13.44 14.45
N HIS A 125 25.50 13.23 14.52
CA HIS A 125 24.87 12.28 15.42
C HIS A 125 24.00 11.32 14.62
N THR A 126 24.04 10.05 14.99
CA THR A 126 23.16 9.04 14.40
C THR A 126 22.72 8.01 15.43
N ALA A 127 21.43 7.65 15.39
CA ALA A 127 20.87 6.53 16.13
C ALA A 127 20.97 5.21 15.36
N THR A 128 21.26 5.27 14.04
CA THR A 128 21.18 4.12 13.14
C THR A 128 22.60 3.63 12.80
N PRO A 129 22.99 2.43 13.25
CA PRO A 129 24.30 1.86 12.94
C PRO A 129 24.51 1.74 11.42
N GLY A 130 25.69 2.12 10.94
CA GLY A 130 26.07 1.98 9.52
C GLY A 130 25.83 3.23 8.67
N PHE A 131 25.12 4.26 9.16
CA PHE A 131 25.14 5.58 8.52
C PHE A 131 26.45 6.29 8.84
N THR A 132 27.24 6.63 7.82
CA THR A 132 28.60 7.17 8.00
C THR A 132 28.67 8.66 7.75
N THR A 133 29.67 9.31 8.34
CA THR A 133 29.99 10.73 8.10
C THR A 133 30.26 11.01 6.61
N SER A 134 30.84 10.06 5.87
CA SER A 134 31.06 10.20 4.42
C SER A 134 29.75 10.26 3.63
N ALA A 135 28.71 9.52 4.04
CA ALA A 135 27.39 9.58 3.40
C ALA A 135 26.70 10.92 3.68
N ALA A 136 26.84 11.45 4.90
CA ALA A 136 26.37 12.80 5.23
C ALA A 136 27.11 13.88 4.44
N ASP A 137 28.45 13.83 4.37
CA ASP A 137 29.27 14.81 3.65
C ASP A 137 28.91 14.91 2.16
N SER A 138 28.74 13.75 1.49
CA SER A 138 28.32 13.74 0.08
C SER A 138 26.92 14.33 -0.11
N SER A 139 26.02 14.16 0.86
CA SER A 139 24.66 14.68 0.79
C SER A 139 24.59 16.19 1.09
N ILE A 140 25.38 16.69 2.03
CA ILE A 140 25.54 18.14 2.26
C ILE A 140 26.11 18.85 1.03
N LYS A 141 27.07 18.24 0.33
CA LYS A 141 27.60 18.79 -0.93
C LYS A 141 26.53 18.89 -2.02
N ARG A 142 25.62 17.91 -2.11
CA ARG A 142 24.47 18.01 -3.02
C ARG A 142 23.55 19.16 -2.65
N TYR A 143 23.25 19.33 -1.36
CA TYR A 143 22.46 20.46 -0.89
C TYR A 143 23.09 21.81 -1.26
N LEU A 144 24.40 21.96 -1.09
CA LEU A 144 25.09 23.19 -1.50
C LEU A 144 25.01 23.48 -3.00
N ALA A 145 24.88 22.44 -3.83
CA ALA A 145 24.73 22.59 -5.29
C ALA A 145 23.28 22.85 -5.72
N GLY A 146 22.29 22.27 -5.02
CA GLY A 146 20.87 22.30 -5.41
C GLY A 146 19.97 23.23 -4.59
N GLY A 147 20.33 23.52 -3.34
CA GLY A 147 19.58 24.38 -2.41
C GLY A 147 18.25 23.80 -1.93
N GLU A 148 17.98 22.51 -2.13
CA GLU A 148 16.70 21.90 -1.76
C GLU A 148 16.61 21.66 -0.24
N SER A 149 15.67 22.30 0.45
CA SER A 149 15.45 22.14 1.91
C SER A 149 15.00 20.73 2.34
N HIS A 150 14.73 19.86 1.38
CA HIS A 150 14.30 18.49 1.57
C HIS A 150 15.08 17.56 0.66
N ASP A 151 15.74 16.55 1.22
CA ASP A 151 16.54 15.56 0.49
C ASP A 151 16.34 14.15 1.07
N TRP A 152 16.67 13.13 0.29
CA TRP A 152 16.66 11.74 0.69
C TRP A 152 18.08 11.23 0.84
N TRP A 153 18.46 10.82 2.05
CA TRP A 153 19.80 10.31 2.33
C TRP A 153 19.78 8.80 2.45
N PHE A 154 20.73 8.14 1.80
CA PHE A 154 20.88 6.68 1.86
C PHE A 154 22.28 6.32 2.36
N GLY A 155 22.34 5.44 3.35
CA GLY A 155 23.61 4.94 3.89
C GLY A 155 23.39 3.78 4.85
N GLY A 156 24.32 2.82 4.85
CA GLY A 156 24.21 1.63 5.70
C GLY A 156 23.03 0.70 5.37
N GLY A 157 22.36 0.88 4.22
CA GLY A 157 21.14 0.16 3.87
C GLY A 157 19.85 0.81 4.37
N HIS A 158 19.96 1.97 5.03
CA HIS A 158 18.84 2.72 5.57
C HIS A 158 18.55 3.95 4.71
N LEU A 159 17.27 4.27 4.57
CA LEU A 159 16.79 5.45 3.85
C LEU A 159 16.24 6.46 4.86
N PHE A 160 16.69 7.70 4.75
CA PHE A 160 16.30 8.79 5.62
C PHE A 160 15.65 9.91 4.81
N GLN A 161 14.54 10.42 5.32
CA GLN A 161 13.96 11.67 4.88
C GLN A 161 14.61 12.81 5.65
N VAL A 162 15.34 13.69 4.97
CA VAL A 162 16.19 14.71 5.59
C VAL A 162 15.72 16.11 5.24
N PHE A 163 15.57 16.94 6.27
CA PHE A 163 15.22 18.36 6.15
C PHE A 163 16.47 19.19 6.44
N LEU A 164 16.79 20.11 5.54
CA LEU A 164 17.99 20.93 5.58
C LEU A 164 17.62 22.40 5.69
N GLU A 165 18.18 23.07 6.69
CA GLU A 165 17.91 24.47 6.99
C GLU A 165 19.21 25.26 7.21
N PRO A 166 19.41 26.37 6.47
CA PRO A 166 20.55 27.24 6.72
C PRO A 166 20.38 27.98 8.05
N ILE A 167 21.45 27.99 8.84
CA ILE A 167 21.51 28.67 10.12
C ILE A 167 22.05 30.08 9.86
N TYR A 168 21.29 31.12 10.23
CA TYR A 168 21.71 32.52 10.04
C TYR A 168 22.13 33.19 11.36
N PHE A 169 23.20 33.97 11.29
CA PHE A 169 23.50 34.99 12.30
C PHE A 169 22.77 36.30 11.93
N GLY A 170 21.81 36.70 12.76
CA GLY A 170 20.84 37.76 12.43
C GLY A 170 19.50 37.20 11.91
N SER A 171 18.73 38.06 11.24
CA SER A 171 17.49 37.67 10.55
C SER A 171 17.81 36.87 9.27
N PRO A 172 16.96 35.96 8.80
CA PRO A 172 17.14 35.31 7.49
C PRO A 172 17.31 36.31 6.32
N ASP A 173 16.65 37.48 6.40
CA ASP A 173 16.63 38.48 5.30
C ASP A 173 17.87 39.40 5.26
N SER A 174 18.58 39.55 6.36
CA SER A 174 19.69 40.52 6.53
C SER A 174 20.94 39.94 7.19
N GLY A 175 20.85 38.68 7.61
CA GLY A 175 21.90 37.94 8.29
C GLY A 175 22.82 37.20 7.34
N HIS A 176 23.88 36.65 7.91
CA HIS A 176 24.84 35.83 7.16
C HIS A 176 24.65 34.37 7.54
N PRO A 177 24.55 33.43 6.58
CA PRO A 177 24.48 32.01 6.90
C PRO A 177 25.78 31.63 7.61
N ILE A 178 25.69 31.03 8.80
CA ILE A 178 26.79 30.51 9.61
C ILE A 178 27.01 29.00 9.45
N GLY A 179 26.01 28.28 8.94
CA GLY A 179 26.10 26.86 8.71
C GLY A 179 24.79 26.29 8.23
N ILE A 180 24.69 24.96 8.26
CA ILE A 180 23.53 24.20 7.80
C ILE A 180 23.19 23.19 8.89
N LEU A 181 21.90 23.12 9.24
CA LEU A 181 21.33 22.06 10.04
C LEU A 181 20.66 21.05 9.11
N ALA A 182 20.97 19.76 9.27
CA ALA A 182 20.24 18.69 8.61
C ALA A 182 19.67 17.71 9.66
N VAL A 183 18.36 17.46 9.59
CA VAL A 183 17.63 16.58 10.50
C VAL A 183 16.96 15.47 9.69
N GLY A 184 17.37 14.22 9.96
CA GLY A 184 16.95 13.05 9.20
C GLY A 184 16.13 12.05 10.01
N TYR A 185 15.01 11.63 9.43
CA TYR A 185 14.13 10.61 10.00
C TYR A 185 14.17 9.34 9.15
N GLU A 186 14.39 8.20 9.79
CA GLU A 186 14.49 6.92 9.09
C GLU A 186 13.11 6.46 8.58
N ILE A 187 13.08 5.92 7.37
CA ILE A 187 11.93 5.19 6.86
C ILE A 187 12.02 3.74 7.34
N ASP A 188 11.35 3.46 8.44
CA ASP A 188 11.42 2.18 9.14
C ASP A 188 10.12 1.34 8.99
N ALA A 189 10.08 0.22 9.72
CA ALA A 189 8.94 -0.68 9.76
C ALA A 189 7.66 0.00 10.30
N SER A 190 7.79 1.05 11.14
CA SER A 190 6.64 1.79 11.68
C SER A 190 6.01 2.68 10.61
N VAL A 191 6.83 3.36 9.80
CA VAL A 191 6.35 4.18 8.67
C VAL A 191 5.63 3.32 7.64
N THR A 192 6.16 2.13 7.35
CA THR A 192 5.52 1.17 6.44
C THR A 192 4.24 0.54 7.03
N ALA A 193 4.19 0.28 8.34
CA ALA A 193 2.98 -0.19 9.02
C ALA A 193 1.86 0.86 9.06
N ASP A 194 2.21 2.13 9.27
CA ASP A 194 1.27 3.25 9.23
C ASP A 194 0.73 3.46 7.81
N ALA A 195 1.62 3.43 6.81
CA ALA A 195 1.21 3.48 5.40
C ALA A 195 0.31 2.30 5.03
N THR A 196 0.58 1.09 5.53
CA THR A 196 -0.25 -0.09 5.32
C THR A 196 -1.64 0.07 5.94
N ARG A 197 -1.70 0.59 7.17
CA ARG A 197 -2.95 0.82 7.90
C ARG A 197 -3.83 1.87 7.23
N VAL A 198 -3.22 2.97 6.75
CA VAL A 198 -3.93 4.06 6.07
C VAL A 198 -4.36 3.64 4.67
N ALA A 199 -3.48 2.98 3.91
CA ALA A 199 -3.74 2.64 2.51
C ALA A 199 -4.42 1.27 2.32
N SER A 200 -4.65 0.49 3.39
CA SER A 200 -5.17 -0.88 3.34
C SER A 200 -4.53 -1.73 2.24
N SER A 201 -3.22 -1.57 2.07
CA SER A 201 -2.40 -2.18 1.01
C SER A 201 -0.95 -2.31 1.50
N GLY A 202 -0.22 -3.32 1.02
CA GLY A 202 1.20 -3.45 1.27
C GLY A 202 1.98 -2.29 0.64
N VAL A 203 3.15 -1.97 1.19
CA VAL A 203 3.96 -0.83 0.78
C VAL A 203 5.42 -1.25 0.63
N ALA A 204 6.09 -0.69 -0.38
CA ALA A 204 7.51 -0.90 -0.64
C ALA A 204 8.18 0.42 -1.01
N PHE A 205 9.31 0.71 -0.35
CA PHE A 205 10.14 1.86 -0.68
C PHE A 205 11.38 1.38 -1.44
N GLY A 206 11.61 2.00 -2.59
CA GLY A 206 12.81 1.83 -3.40
C GLY A 206 13.68 3.07 -3.38
N TYR A 207 14.99 2.87 -3.34
CA TYR A 207 16.01 3.89 -3.58
C TYR A 207 16.80 3.50 -4.82
N GLU A 208 16.74 4.34 -5.85
CA GLU A 208 17.22 4.05 -7.19
C GLU A 208 16.67 2.71 -7.69
N LYS A 209 17.52 1.69 -7.83
CA LYS A 209 17.14 0.34 -8.29
C LYS A 209 17.02 -0.68 -7.15
N ASN A 210 17.23 -0.25 -5.91
CA ASN A 210 17.29 -1.12 -4.76
C ASN A 210 16.00 -1.03 -3.94
N LEU A 211 15.45 -2.18 -3.58
CA LEU A 211 14.39 -2.25 -2.58
C LEU A 211 15.00 -2.02 -1.20
N VAL A 212 14.55 -1.00 -0.49
CA VAL A 212 15.05 -0.64 0.85
C VAL A 212 14.20 -1.32 1.92
N ILE A 213 12.90 -1.04 1.91
CA ILE A 213 11.97 -1.62 2.88
C ILE A 213 10.67 -2.06 2.21
N SER A 214 10.10 -3.16 2.68
CA SER A 214 8.86 -3.71 2.16
C SER A 214 8.07 -4.43 3.26
N THR A 215 6.76 -4.28 3.20
CA THR A 215 5.81 -5.02 4.06
C THR A 215 5.50 -6.42 3.52
N VAL A 216 6.05 -6.79 2.37
CA VAL A 216 5.82 -8.08 1.70
C VAL A 216 6.66 -9.19 2.37
N PRO A 217 6.15 -10.44 2.44
CA PRO A 217 6.88 -11.57 3.01
C PRO A 217 8.28 -11.76 2.40
N VAL A 218 9.22 -12.24 3.22
CA VAL A 218 10.64 -12.41 2.86
C VAL A 218 10.82 -13.24 1.58
N SER A 219 9.98 -14.27 1.39
CA SER A 219 9.99 -15.15 0.22
C SER A 219 9.71 -14.43 -1.11
N GLN A 220 9.01 -13.30 -1.09
CA GLN A 220 8.59 -12.56 -2.28
C GLN A 220 9.46 -11.29 -2.51
N ARG A 221 10.35 -10.93 -1.58
CA ARG A 221 11.20 -9.72 -1.67
C ARG A 221 12.10 -9.70 -2.90
N ALA A 222 12.67 -10.85 -3.30
CA ALA A 222 13.56 -10.92 -4.45
C ALA A 222 12.84 -10.62 -5.78
N LEU A 223 11.58 -11.04 -5.90
CA LEU A 223 10.75 -10.74 -7.07
C LEU A 223 10.33 -9.27 -7.07
N LEU A 224 10.00 -8.72 -5.90
CA LEU A 224 9.66 -7.31 -5.76
C LEU A 224 10.85 -6.38 -6.05
N ALA A 225 12.06 -6.73 -5.61
CA ALA A 225 13.27 -5.95 -5.88
C ALA A 225 13.54 -5.83 -7.39
N ARG A 226 13.33 -6.90 -8.16
CA ARG A 226 13.42 -6.86 -9.63
C ARG A 226 12.39 -5.91 -10.25
N HIS A 227 11.19 -5.86 -9.68
CA HIS A 227 10.14 -4.95 -10.15
C HIS A 227 10.46 -3.49 -9.82
N VAL A 228 10.93 -3.20 -8.60
CA VAL A 228 11.38 -1.85 -8.21
C VAL A 228 12.48 -1.35 -9.14
N ALA A 229 13.45 -2.20 -9.49
CA ALA A 229 14.48 -1.86 -10.47
C ALA A 229 13.92 -1.51 -11.86
N GLN A 230 12.88 -2.22 -12.32
CA GLN A 230 12.22 -1.94 -13.60
C GLN A 230 11.37 -0.65 -13.59
N VAL A 231 10.73 -0.35 -12.45
CA VAL A 231 9.97 0.88 -12.25
C VAL A 231 10.90 2.09 -12.11
N ALA A 232 12.10 1.92 -11.56
CA ALA A 232 13.10 2.98 -11.53
C ALA A 232 13.44 3.47 -12.96
N ASP A 233 13.55 2.53 -13.91
CA ASP A 233 13.91 2.78 -15.32
C ASP A 233 12.70 3.18 -16.22
N SER A 234 11.46 3.13 -15.73
CA SER A 234 10.24 3.36 -16.54
C SER A 234 9.25 4.32 -15.88
N ASP A 235 8.35 4.92 -16.68
CA ASP A 235 7.37 5.88 -16.15
C ASP A 235 6.37 5.24 -15.17
N VAL A 236 5.94 6.08 -14.22
CA VAL A 236 5.18 5.76 -13.01
C VAL A 236 3.71 5.47 -13.39
N GLY A 237 3.18 4.29 -13.07
CA GLY A 237 1.79 3.94 -13.39
C GLY A 237 1.28 2.64 -12.78
N LEU A 238 -0.03 2.41 -12.88
CA LEU A 238 -0.70 1.18 -12.39
C LEU A 238 -0.23 -0.03 -13.21
N ARG A 239 0.37 -1.03 -12.56
CA ARG A 239 0.78 -2.29 -13.19
C ARG A 239 0.31 -3.49 -12.39
N GLU A 240 0.06 -4.60 -13.07
CA GLU A 240 -0.21 -5.88 -12.43
C GLU A 240 1.10 -6.67 -12.36
N ILE A 241 1.44 -7.18 -11.18
CA ILE A 241 2.60 -8.05 -10.97
C ILE A 241 2.17 -9.34 -10.29
N ARG A 242 2.89 -10.43 -10.56
CA ARG A 242 2.69 -11.71 -9.90
C ARG A 242 3.84 -11.96 -8.94
N LEU A 243 3.55 -12.11 -7.64
CA LEU A 243 4.54 -12.42 -6.61
C LEU A 243 4.24 -13.82 -6.07
N GLY A 244 4.95 -14.83 -6.58
CA GLY A 244 4.63 -16.24 -6.30
C GLY A 244 3.33 -16.67 -7.00
N GLU A 245 2.37 -17.21 -6.25
CA GLU A 245 1.05 -17.58 -6.78
C GLU A 245 0.05 -16.41 -6.80
N GLU A 246 0.33 -15.33 -6.07
CA GLU A 246 -0.60 -14.22 -5.88
C GLU A 246 -0.41 -13.09 -6.90
N ARG A 247 -1.52 -12.48 -7.30
CA ARG A 247 -1.53 -11.29 -8.19
C ARG A 247 -1.68 -10.01 -7.39
N PHE A 248 -0.80 -9.06 -7.64
CA PHE A 248 -0.80 -7.75 -6.99
C PHE A 248 -1.01 -6.65 -8.04
N LEU A 249 -1.86 -5.67 -7.71
CA LEU A 249 -1.89 -4.39 -8.39
C LEU A 249 -0.91 -3.46 -7.70
N THR A 250 0.00 -2.87 -8.47
CA THR A 250 0.98 -1.90 -7.99
C THR A 250 0.77 -0.54 -8.60
N THR A 251 0.89 0.50 -7.78
CA THR A 251 1.05 1.87 -8.25
C THR A 251 2.26 2.45 -7.56
N SER A 252 3.07 3.17 -8.32
CA SER A 252 4.27 3.80 -7.79
C SER A 252 4.08 5.31 -7.72
N VAL A 253 4.83 5.99 -6.87
CA VAL A 253 4.90 7.45 -6.77
C VAL A 253 6.36 7.80 -6.53
N ARG A 254 6.90 8.76 -7.28
CA ARG A 254 8.24 9.29 -7.04
C ARG A 254 8.17 10.30 -5.89
N LEU A 255 9.01 10.12 -4.87
CA LEU A 255 9.08 10.99 -3.70
C LEU A 255 10.23 12.01 -3.76
N SER A 256 11.21 11.80 -4.64
CA SER A 256 12.34 12.72 -4.80
C SER A 256 12.10 13.78 -5.87
N SER A 257 12.68 14.96 -5.65
CA SER A 257 12.80 16.01 -6.67
C SER A 257 13.67 15.55 -7.85
N ARG A 258 13.56 16.23 -8.99
CA ARG A 258 14.18 15.85 -10.28
C ARG A 258 15.72 15.83 -10.22
N ASN A 259 16.33 16.53 -9.26
CA ASN A 259 17.79 16.63 -9.10
C ASN A 259 18.35 15.77 -7.95
N ALA A 260 17.51 14.99 -7.27
CA ALA A 260 17.89 14.12 -6.15
C ALA A 260 17.85 12.63 -6.56
N PRO A 261 18.51 11.73 -5.81
CA PRO A 261 18.45 10.29 -6.07
C PRO A 261 17.00 9.80 -6.07
N GLN A 262 16.65 8.91 -7.01
CA GLN A 262 15.25 8.53 -7.23
C GLN A 262 14.71 7.66 -6.10
N VAL A 263 13.89 8.24 -5.22
CA VAL A 263 13.11 7.49 -4.22
C VAL A 263 11.72 7.24 -4.77
N THR A 264 11.31 5.97 -4.75
CA THR A 264 10.00 5.54 -5.26
C THR A 264 9.24 4.80 -4.16
N LEU A 265 7.98 5.17 -3.97
CA LEU A 265 7.04 4.46 -3.13
C LEU A 265 6.11 3.62 -4.00
N THR A 266 6.09 2.32 -3.80
CA THR A 266 5.22 1.37 -4.50
C THR A 266 4.18 0.82 -3.53
N PHE A 267 2.90 1.09 -3.79
CA PHE A 267 1.79 0.45 -3.10
C PHE A 267 1.46 -0.88 -3.78
N LEU A 268 1.09 -1.90 -3.01
CA LEU A 268 0.79 -3.26 -3.45
C LEU A 268 -0.55 -3.71 -2.86
N LYS A 269 -1.53 -4.00 -3.71
CA LYS A 269 -2.80 -4.56 -3.25
C LYS A 269 -3.00 -5.95 -3.83
N SER A 270 -3.14 -6.96 -2.96
CA SER A 270 -3.39 -8.34 -3.38
C SER A 270 -4.79 -8.46 -3.97
N PHE A 271 -4.88 -8.98 -5.19
CA PHE A 271 -6.14 -9.29 -5.85
C PHE A 271 -6.82 -10.49 -5.19
N ASP A 272 -6.03 -11.46 -4.71
CA ASP A 272 -6.54 -12.70 -4.13
C ASP A 272 -7.09 -12.47 -2.72
N GLU A 273 -6.52 -11.56 -1.92
CA GLU A 273 -7.10 -11.12 -0.64
C GLU A 273 -8.42 -10.34 -0.84
N ALA A 274 -8.45 -9.44 -1.83
CA ALA A 274 -9.66 -8.69 -2.18
C ALA A 274 -10.77 -9.59 -2.74
N THR A 275 -10.44 -10.77 -3.26
CA THR A 275 -11.39 -11.76 -3.80
C THR A 275 -11.59 -12.99 -2.92
N ALA A 276 -10.86 -13.14 -1.81
CA ALA A 276 -11.05 -14.20 -0.83
C ALA A 276 -12.46 -14.19 -0.20
N PHE A 277 -13.03 -12.99 -0.04
CA PHE A 277 -14.44 -12.82 0.35
C PHE A 277 -15.41 -13.45 -0.66
N LEU A 278 -15.07 -13.43 -1.95
CA LEU A 278 -15.88 -13.98 -3.03
C LEU A 278 -15.67 -15.50 -3.21
N GLN A 279 -14.48 -16.03 -2.92
CA GLN A 279 -14.24 -17.49 -2.98
C GLN A 279 -15.09 -18.27 -1.97
N ASN A 280 -15.44 -17.66 -0.83
CA ASN A 280 -16.34 -18.29 0.13
C ASN A 280 -17.79 -18.36 -0.41
N VAL A 281 -18.17 -17.49 -1.35
CA VAL A 281 -19.48 -17.51 -2.03
C VAL A 281 -19.55 -18.65 -3.03
N ASP A 282 -18.48 -18.95 -3.78
CA ASP A 282 -18.45 -20.05 -4.76
C ASP A 282 -18.75 -21.42 -4.10
N ARG A 283 -18.35 -21.64 -2.84
CA ARG A 283 -18.69 -22.87 -2.10
C ARG A 283 -20.16 -22.93 -1.67
N TRP A 284 -20.75 -21.81 -1.27
CA TRP A 284 -22.19 -21.74 -0.98
C TRP A 284 -23.04 -21.84 -2.25
N ILE A 285 -22.53 -21.41 -3.41
CA ILE A 285 -23.21 -21.58 -4.71
C ILE A 285 -23.36 -23.05 -5.06
N VAL A 286 -22.28 -23.84 -4.93
CA VAL A 286 -22.35 -25.29 -5.16
C VAL A 286 -23.26 -25.94 -4.12
N ALA A 287 -23.16 -25.56 -2.84
CA ALA A 287 -24.00 -26.13 -1.78
C ALA A 287 -25.50 -25.84 -1.99
N ILE A 288 -25.87 -24.62 -2.36
CA ILE A 288 -27.26 -24.21 -2.62
C ILE A 288 -27.77 -24.85 -3.91
N GLY A 289 -26.94 -24.92 -4.96
CA GLY A 289 -27.27 -25.60 -6.20
C GLY A 289 -27.56 -27.09 -5.97
N VAL A 290 -26.67 -27.78 -5.24
CA VAL A 290 -26.86 -29.19 -4.85
C VAL A 290 -28.10 -29.35 -3.97
N ALA A 291 -28.29 -28.48 -2.97
CA ALA A 291 -29.47 -28.53 -2.11
C ALA A 291 -30.78 -28.34 -2.91
N GLY A 292 -30.78 -27.45 -3.91
CA GLY A 292 -31.92 -27.26 -4.81
C GLY A 292 -32.24 -28.52 -5.63
N VAL A 293 -31.21 -29.18 -6.19
CA VAL A 293 -31.38 -30.45 -6.92
C VAL A 293 -31.89 -31.56 -5.99
N VAL A 294 -31.36 -31.65 -4.77
CA VAL A 294 -31.80 -32.64 -3.78
C VAL A 294 -33.24 -32.38 -3.34
N ALA A 295 -33.60 -31.14 -2.99
CA ALA A 295 -34.96 -30.78 -2.59
C ALA A 295 -35.97 -31.03 -3.72
N GLY A 296 -35.61 -30.67 -4.97
CA GLY A 296 -36.42 -30.98 -6.14
C GLY A 296 -36.61 -32.48 -6.35
N SER A 297 -35.53 -33.26 -6.19
CA SER A 297 -35.57 -34.71 -6.32
C SER A 297 -36.41 -35.38 -5.22
N VAL A 298 -36.29 -34.92 -3.97
CA VAL A 298 -37.09 -35.39 -2.83
C VAL A 298 -38.57 -35.06 -3.04
N LEU A 299 -38.89 -33.86 -3.53
CA LEU A 299 -40.27 -33.48 -3.84
C LEU A 299 -40.87 -34.37 -4.94
N ILE A 300 -40.12 -34.64 -6.01
CA ILE A 300 -40.52 -35.56 -7.09
C ILE A 300 -40.74 -36.97 -6.53
N PHE A 301 -39.86 -37.43 -5.65
CA PHE A 301 -39.99 -38.73 -5.01
C PHE A 301 -41.24 -38.82 -4.13
N PHE A 302 -41.49 -37.83 -3.26
CA PHE A 302 -42.69 -37.78 -2.41
C PHE A 302 -43.98 -37.74 -3.22
N VAL A 303 -44.00 -36.97 -4.31
CA VAL A 303 -45.12 -36.98 -5.24
C VAL A 303 -45.29 -38.37 -5.83
N SER A 304 -44.21 -38.99 -6.35
CA SER A 304 -44.27 -40.35 -6.89
C SER A 304 -44.79 -41.36 -5.87
N THR A 305 -44.29 -41.37 -4.63
CA THR A 305 -44.67 -42.37 -3.61
C THR A 305 -46.07 -42.14 -3.04
N THR A 306 -46.51 -40.88 -2.90
CA THR A 306 -47.87 -40.56 -2.45
C THR A 306 -48.93 -41.02 -3.46
N PHE A 307 -48.59 -41.03 -4.75
CA PHE A 307 -49.46 -41.59 -5.80
C PHE A 307 -49.29 -43.11 -6.00
N THR A 308 -48.20 -43.72 -5.52
CA THR A 308 -47.93 -45.16 -5.68
C THR A 308 -48.40 -46.00 -4.49
N ASN A 309 -48.90 -45.40 -3.41
CA ASN A 309 -49.64 -46.17 -2.41
C ASN A 309 -51.01 -46.55 -2.99
N PRO A 310 -51.27 -47.83 -3.30
CA PRO A 310 -52.57 -48.22 -3.78
C PRO A 310 -53.58 -48.03 -2.64
N LEU A 311 -54.72 -47.45 -3.00
CA LEU A 311 -55.95 -47.46 -2.22
C LEU A 311 -56.28 -48.93 -1.90
N SER A 312 -55.85 -49.39 -0.73
CA SER A 312 -56.38 -50.59 -0.07
C SER A 312 -57.28 -50.13 1.06
N ARG A 313 -58.46 -49.65 0.67
CA ARG A 313 -59.73 -49.88 1.34
C ARG A 313 -60.87 -49.40 0.46
#